data_AF-A0A537ICL9-F1
#
_entry.id   AF-A0A537ICL9-F1
#
_cell.length_a   1.000
_cell.length_b   1.000
_cell.length_c   1.000
_cell.angle_alpha   90.00
_cell.angle_beta   90.00
_cell.angle_gamma   90.00
#
_symmetry.space_group_name_H-M   'P 1'
#
loop_
_entity.id
_entity.type
_entity.pdbx_description
1 polymer ?
#
loop_
_entity_poly.entity_id
_entity_poly.type
_entity_poly.pdbx_seq_one_letter_code
_entity_poly.pdbx_strand_id
1 'polypeptide(L)'
;MFNLFKKKEASVKVTDKIWMSEEAKWNGIVNEWKENPQLVIITWFDATYRHLQTVFAENTTSTVSLFIARQVTGPELAGRKIIFAEHYPLPVKEQDAFGRWQLKEAVVHSAMDEPLFKHFGGDKIIEMMKQLGMKEDGVITHRMISHAIVNAQEKIEKKVVAETPANSQQEWLQRNL
;
A
#
# COMPACT_ATOMS: atom_id res chain seq x y z
N MET A 1 15.15 31.54 -0.16
CA MET A 1 13.88 32.00 -0.72
C MET A 1 12.93 30.81 -0.79
N PHE A 2 11.90 30.80 0.05
CA PHE A 2 10.92 29.71 0.16
C PHE A 2 9.88 29.86 -0.95
N ASN A 3 9.81 28.88 -1.86
CA ASN A 3 8.77 28.80 -2.88
C ASN A 3 7.47 28.29 -2.22
N LEU A 4 6.66 29.19 -1.70
CA LEU A 4 5.50 28.89 -0.85
C LEU A 4 4.19 28.61 -1.62
N PHE A 5 4.18 28.61 -2.96
CA PHE A 5 2.95 28.35 -3.72
C PHE A 5 3.23 27.62 -5.03
N LYS A 6 3.65 26.35 -4.94
CA LYS A 6 3.41 25.41 -6.04
C LYS A 6 1.93 25.06 -6.01
N LYS A 7 1.22 25.33 -7.10
CA LYS A 7 -0.17 24.89 -7.32
C LYS A 7 -0.22 23.39 -6.99
N LYS A 8 -0.97 22.99 -5.95
CA LYS A 8 -1.07 21.58 -5.53
C LYS A 8 -1.58 20.81 -6.75
N GLU A 9 -0.72 20.02 -7.39
CA GLU A 9 -1.17 19.11 -8.45
C GLU A 9 -2.32 18.28 -7.88
N ALA A 10 -3.31 17.98 -8.72
CA ALA A 10 -4.46 17.19 -8.28
C ALA A 10 -3.92 15.87 -7.71
N SER A 11 -4.22 15.58 -6.44
CA SER A 11 -3.77 14.34 -5.78
C SER A 11 -4.26 13.15 -6.57
N VAL A 12 -3.37 12.19 -6.83
CA VAL A 12 -3.72 10.94 -7.50
C VAL A 12 -4.77 10.23 -6.66
N LYS A 13 -5.86 9.79 -7.32
CA LYS A 13 -6.93 9.06 -6.66
C LYS A 13 -6.38 7.74 -6.13
N VAL A 14 -6.62 7.45 -4.86
CA VAL A 14 -6.26 6.17 -4.24
C VAL A 14 -7.53 5.34 -4.07
N THR A 15 -7.46 4.07 -4.45
CA THR A 15 -8.51 3.06 -4.25
C THR A 15 -7.95 1.93 -3.41
N ASP A 16 -8.46 1.79 -2.19
CA ASP A 16 -7.96 0.78 -1.25
C ASP A 16 -8.75 -0.52 -1.37
N LYS A 17 -7.99 -1.62 -1.48
CA LYS A 17 -8.46 -2.99 -1.37
C LYS A 17 -8.03 -3.52 0.00
N ILE A 18 -8.94 -3.47 0.96
CA ILE A 18 -8.65 -3.91 2.33
C ILE A 18 -9.00 -5.39 2.50
N TRP A 19 -8.08 -6.13 3.11
CA TRP A 19 -8.19 -7.55 3.42
C TRP A 19 -8.22 -7.74 4.94
N MET A 20 -8.85 -8.83 5.39
CA MET A 20 -8.96 -9.12 6.83
C MET A 20 -7.64 -9.54 7.46
N SER A 21 -6.75 -10.19 6.67
CA SER A 21 -5.41 -10.60 7.11
C SER A 21 -4.37 -10.38 6.02
N GLU A 22 -3.10 -10.33 6.41
CA GLU A 22 -1.97 -10.28 5.46
C GLU A 22 -1.97 -11.51 4.54
N GLU A 23 -2.28 -12.70 5.07
CA GLU A 23 -2.40 -13.92 4.26
C GLU A 23 -3.48 -13.81 3.17
N ALA A 24 -4.66 -13.29 3.53
CA ALA A 24 -5.73 -13.05 2.56
C ALA A 24 -5.30 -12.01 1.51
N LYS A 25 -4.59 -10.95 1.92
CA LYS A 25 -4.00 -9.96 1.02
C LYS A 25 -3.05 -10.60 0.00
N TRP A 26 -2.14 -11.46 0.45
CA TRP A 26 -1.17 -12.12 -0.43
C TRP A 26 -1.84 -13.05 -1.42
N ASN A 27 -2.79 -13.87 -0.97
CA ASN A 27 -3.60 -14.72 -1.85
C ASN A 27 -4.39 -13.89 -2.88
N GLY A 28 -4.96 -12.76 -2.46
CA GLY A 28 -5.64 -11.82 -3.34
C GLY A 28 -4.75 -11.24 -4.42
N ILE A 29 -3.54 -10.81 -4.07
CA ILE A 29 -2.55 -10.29 -5.02
C ILE A 29 -2.13 -11.36 -6.03
N VAL A 30 -1.89 -12.60 -5.58
CA VAL A 30 -1.55 -13.73 -6.46
C VAL A 30 -2.69 -14.01 -7.43
N ASN A 31 -3.94 -14.01 -6.97
CA ASN A 31 -5.11 -14.23 -7.83
C ASN A 31 -5.27 -13.12 -8.86
N GLU A 32 -5.09 -11.86 -8.48
CA GLU A 32 -5.14 -10.72 -9.42
C GLU A 32 -4.02 -10.78 -10.46
N TRP A 33 -2.84 -11.27 -10.09
CA TRP A 33 -1.75 -11.54 -11.04
C TRP A 33 -2.07 -12.73 -11.96
N LYS A 34 -2.69 -13.81 -11.47
CA LYS A 34 -3.11 -14.95 -12.31
C LYS A 34 -4.12 -14.52 -13.39
N GLU A 35 -5.02 -13.59 -13.05
CA GLU A 35 -5.98 -12.99 -14.01
C GLU A 35 -5.31 -12.03 -15.00
N ASN A 36 -4.22 -11.39 -14.60
CA ASN A 36 -3.45 -10.48 -15.45
C ASN A 36 -1.93 -10.63 -15.20
N PRO A 37 -1.25 -11.55 -15.90
CA PRO A 37 0.19 -11.76 -15.70
C PRO A 37 1.08 -10.56 -16.04
N GLN A 38 0.53 -9.54 -16.73
CA GLN A 38 1.19 -8.26 -17.01
C GLN A 38 1.03 -7.23 -15.89
N LEU A 39 0.36 -7.59 -14.78
CA LEU A 39 0.22 -6.76 -13.59
C LEU A 39 1.58 -6.35 -13.04
N VAL A 40 1.75 -5.06 -12.77
CA VAL A 40 2.91 -4.52 -12.04
C VAL A 40 2.54 -4.44 -10.56
N ILE A 41 3.37 -5.04 -9.72
CA ILE A 41 3.22 -5.06 -8.28
C ILE A 41 4.36 -4.23 -7.69
N ILE A 42 4.02 -3.18 -6.95
CA ILE A 42 5.00 -2.29 -6.33
C ILE A 42 4.91 -2.46 -4.80
N THR A 43 6.07 -2.63 -4.16
CA THR A 43 6.19 -2.59 -2.69
C THR A 43 6.96 -1.36 -2.26
N TRP A 44 6.73 -0.90 -1.04
CA TRP A 44 7.51 0.20 -0.49
C TRP A 44 8.73 -0.29 0.28
N PHE A 45 8.59 -1.46 0.91
CA PHE A 45 9.59 -2.01 1.82
C PHE A 45 10.25 -3.28 1.26
N ASP A 46 11.53 -3.46 1.61
CA ASP A 46 12.32 -4.64 1.23
C ASP A 46 11.77 -5.94 1.82
N ALA A 47 11.25 -5.88 3.05
CA ALA A 47 10.63 -7.04 3.70
C ALA A 47 9.44 -7.55 2.89
N THR A 48 8.55 -6.64 2.49
CA THR A 48 7.36 -6.95 1.67
C THR A 48 7.76 -7.46 0.29
N TYR A 49 8.78 -6.86 -0.33
CA TYR A 49 9.32 -7.33 -1.60
C TYR A 49 9.81 -8.78 -1.50
N ARG A 50 10.68 -9.08 -0.54
CA ARG A 50 11.24 -10.43 -0.34
C ARG A 50 10.15 -11.45 -0.02
N HIS A 51 9.16 -11.06 0.78
CA HIS A 51 8.03 -11.92 1.10
C HIS A 51 7.24 -12.29 -0.15
N LEU A 52 6.87 -11.30 -0.97
CA LEU A 52 6.16 -11.55 -2.22
C LEU A 52 6.98 -12.37 -3.22
N GLN A 53 8.31 -12.22 -3.26
CA GLN A 53 9.16 -13.11 -4.06
C GLN A 53 8.98 -14.57 -3.65
N THR A 54 8.97 -14.88 -2.35
CA THR A 54 8.71 -16.23 -1.85
C THR A 54 7.31 -16.71 -2.20
N VAL A 55 6.28 -15.90 -1.92
CA VAL A 55 4.87 -16.23 -2.23
C VAL A 55 4.70 -16.56 -3.72
N PHE A 56 5.29 -15.78 -4.63
CA PHE A 56 5.19 -16.04 -6.06
C PHE A 56 6.02 -17.24 -6.50
N ALA A 57 7.20 -17.48 -5.92
CA ALA A 57 8.01 -18.66 -6.24
C ALA A 57 7.28 -19.98 -5.91
N GLU A 58 6.43 -19.98 -4.88
CA GLU A 58 5.57 -21.13 -4.52
C GLU A 58 4.34 -21.28 -5.43
N ASN A 59 3.93 -20.22 -6.10
CA ASN A 59 2.69 -20.16 -6.88
C ASN A 59 2.88 -20.20 -8.40
N THR A 60 4.09 -19.92 -8.90
CA THR A 60 4.36 -19.85 -10.34
C THR A 60 5.85 -19.96 -10.66
N THR A 61 6.15 -20.44 -11.87
CA THR A 61 7.49 -20.38 -12.47
C THR A 61 7.64 -19.21 -13.45
N SER A 62 6.54 -18.49 -13.72
CA SER A 62 6.55 -17.35 -14.64
C SER A 62 7.19 -16.13 -14.00
N THR A 63 7.78 -15.27 -14.81
CA THR A 63 8.31 -13.99 -14.35
C THR A 63 7.17 -13.09 -13.86
N VAL A 64 7.32 -12.56 -12.65
CA VAL A 64 6.39 -11.60 -12.04
C VAL A 64 7.03 -10.22 -12.08
N SER A 65 6.26 -9.22 -12.51
CA SER A 65 6.71 -7.82 -12.52
C SER A 65 6.54 -7.19 -11.14
N LEU A 66 7.44 -7.56 -10.22
CA LEU A 66 7.51 -7.10 -8.84
C LEU A 66 8.66 -6.11 -8.69
N PHE A 67 8.40 -4.94 -8.12
CA PHE A 67 9.39 -3.88 -7.95
C PHE A 67 9.35 -3.24 -6.57
N ILE A 68 10.50 -2.75 -6.10
CA ILE A 68 10.56 -1.83 -4.96
C ILE A 68 10.39 -0.41 -5.50
N ALA A 69 9.47 0.37 -4.90
CA ALA A 69 9.12 1.72 -5.33
C ALA A 69 10.31 2.64 -5.63
N ARG A 70 11.38 2.58 -4.83
CA ARG A 70 12.57 3.43 -5.03
C ARG A 70 13.37 3.09 -6.31
N GLN A 71 13.14 1.92 -6.89
CA GLN A 71 13.79 1.44 -8.11
C GLN A 71 12.92 1.65 -9.36
N VAL A 72 11.63 1.96 -9.19
CA VAL A 72 10.68 2.06 -10.30
C VAL A 72 10.89 3.35 -11.10
N THR A 73 10.96 3.18 -12.40
CA THR A 73 10.99 4.26 -13.40
C THR A 73 9.66 4.34 -14.15
N GLY A 74 9.28 5.54 -14.62
CA GLY A 74 8.01 5.75 -15.33
C GLY A 74 7.79 4.83 -16.55
N PRO A 75 8.80 4.54 -17.39
CA PRO A 75 8.63 3.66 -18.55
C PRO A 75 8.19 2.23 -18.21
N GLU A 76 8.59 1.68 -17.05
CA GLU A 76 8.22 0.32 -16.62
C GLU A 76 6.72 0.17 -16.34
N LEU A 77 6.05 1.30 -16.11
CA LEU A 77 4.66 1.40 -15.71
C LEU A 77 3.72 1.72 -16.87
N ALA A 78 4.25 2.20 -17.99
CA ALA A 78 3.46 2.76 -19.08
C ALA A 78 2.48 1.73 -19.68
N GLY A 79 1.19 2.06 -19.65
CA GLY A 79 0.12 1.23 -20.24
C GLY A 79 -0.20 -0.05 -19.47
N ARG A 80 0.40 -0.27 -18.29
CA ARG A 80 0.20 -1.48 -17.48
C ARG A 80 -0.71 -1.19 -16.29
N LYS A 81 -1.41 -2.22 -15.83
CA LYS A 81 -2.15 -2.16 -14.57
C LYS A 81 -1.13 -2.25 -13.42
N ILE A 82 -1.27 -1.36 -12.44
CA ILE A 82 -0.33 -1.21 -11.32
C ILE A 82 -1.11 -1.36 -10.02
N ILE A 83 -0.58 -2.16 -9.11
CA ILE A 83 -1.06 -2.25 -7.73
C ILE A 83 0.09 -2.06 -6.75
N PHE A 84 -0.25 -1.62 -5.54
CA PHE A 84 0.67 -1.49 -4.41
C PHE A 84 0.33 -2.53 -3.36
N ALA A 85 1.36 -3.16 -2.78
CA ALA A 85 1.18 -4.25 -1.80
C ALA A 85 0.93 -3.77 -0.36
N GLU A 86 1.10 -2.47 -0.12
CA GLU A 86 0.95 -1.81 1.18
C GLU A 86 0.92 -0.29 0.99
N HIS A 87 0.45 0.43 2.01
CA HIS A 87 0.66 1.88 2.12
C HIS A 87 2.05 2.21 2.68
N TYR A 88 2.62 3.31 2.20
CA TYR A 88 3.70 3.98 2.91
C TYR A 88 3.15 4.77 4.12
N PRO A 89 3.84 4.84 5.27
CA PRO A 89 3.35 5.57 6.43
C PRO A 89 3.12 7.09 6.25
N LEU A 90 3.73 7.70 5.22
CA LEU A 90 3.60 9.14 4.90
C LEU A 90 2.85 9.35 3.58
N PRO A 91 1.70 10.06 3.56
CA PRO A 91 0.89 10.25 2.34
C PRO A 91 1.63 11.02 1.25
N VAL A 92 2.43 12.01 1.66
CA VAL A 92 3.19 12.86 0.73
C VAL A 92 4.15 12.04 -0.12
N LYS A 93 4.78 11.00 0.44
CA LYS A 93 5.68 10.13 -0.32
C LYS A 93 4.97 9.30 -1.36
N GLU A 94 3.77 8.82 -1.04
CA GLU A 94 2.94 8.08 -1.97
C GLU A 94 2.54 9.01 -3.14
N GLN A 95 1.99 10.18 -2.82
CA GLN A 95 1.52 11.15 -3.82
C GLN A 95 2.65 11.67 -4.71
N ASP A 96 3.83 11.98 -4.15
CA ASP A 96 5.00 12.41 -4.93
C ASP A 96 5.44 11.32 -5.91
N ALA A 97 5.45 10.06 -5.47
CA ALA A 97 5.79 8.94 -6.34
C ALA A 97 4.74 8.73 -7.44
N PHE A 98 3.46 8.75 -7.08
CA PHE A 98 2.35 8.58 -8.02
C PHE A 98 2.33 9.68 -9.08
N GLY A 99 2.58 10.93 -8.68
CA GLY A 99 2.69 12.07 -9.59
C GLY A 99 3.88 11.95 -10.54
N ARG A 100 5.06 11.57 -10.02
CA ARG A 100 6.26 11.32 -10.83
C ARG A 100 6.05 10.20 -11.87
N TRP A 101 5.26 9.19 -11.53
CA TRP A 101 4.89 8.10 -12.43
C TRP A 101 3.66 8.39 -13.29
N GLN A 102 3.07 9.58 -13.16
CA GLN A 102 1.89 10.05 -13.91
C GLN A 102 0.69 9.10 -13.78
N LEU A 103 0.51 8.51 -12.59
CA LEU A 103 -0.61 7.63 -12.32
C LEU A 103 -1.91 8.45 -12.27
N LYS A 104 -2.97 7.95 -12.90
CA LYS A 104 -4.32 8.52 -12.77
C LYS A 104 -5.01 8.02 -11.50
N GLU A 105 -4.72 6.78 -11.13
CA GLU A 105 -5.25 6.09 -9.97
C GLU A 105 -4.17 5.14 -9.43
N ALA A 106 -4.11 5.01 -8.11
CA ALA A 106 -3.29 4.04 -7.39
C ALA A 106 -4.21 3.07 -6.66
N VAL A 107 -4.07 1.77 -6.95
CA VAL A 107 -4.80 0.72 -6.22
C VAL A 107 -3.87 0.14 -5.17
N VAL A 108 -4.23 0.28 -3.90
CA VAL A 108 -3.40 -0.15 -2.78
C VAL A 108 -4.07 -1.31 -2.06
N HIS A 109 -3.33 -2.40 -1.87
CA HIS A 109 -3.75 -3.51 -1.04
C HIS A 109 -3.26 -3.30 0.38
N SER A 110 -4.17 -3.38 1.34
CA SER A 110 -3.87 -3.29 2.76
C SER A 110 -4.53 -4.41 3.53
N ALA A 111 -3.93 -4.82 4.63
CA ALA A 111 -4.53 -5.78 5.55
C ALA A 111 -4.78 -5.14 6.92
N MET A 112 -5.88 -5.51 7.57
CA MET A 112 -6.23 -4.91 8.86
C MET A 112 -5.28 -5.30 10.01
N ASP A 113 -4.57 -6.41 9.87
CA ASP A 113 -3.56 -6.89 10.80
C ASP A 113 -2.14 -6.41 10.44
N GLU A 114 -1.98 -5.55 9.43
CA GLU A 114 -0.68 -4.98 9.08
C GLU A 114 -0.26 -3.87 10.07
N PRO A 115 1.05 -3.57 10.19
CA PRO A 115 1.58 -2.66 11.22
C PRO A 115 0.91 -1.28 11.27
N LEU A 116 0.64 -0.67 10.11
CA LEU A 116 -0.03 0.63 10.01
C LEU A 116 -1.42 0.61 10.62
N PHE A 117 -2.23 -0.41 10.32
CA PHE A 117 -3.57 -0.55 10.88
C PHE A 117 -3.53 -0.82 12.38
N LYS A 118 -2.70 -1.77 12.83
CA LYS A 118 -2.57 -2.10 14.26
C LYS A 118 -2.20 -0.88 15.10
N HIS A 119 -1.32 0.00 14.61
CA HIS A 119 -0.92 1.21 15.34
C HIS A 119 -2.09 2.18 15.59
N PHE A 120 -3.11 2.23 14.72
CA PHE A 120 -4.18 3.23 14.78
C PHE A 120 -5.55 2.65 15.18
N GLY A 121 -5.56 1.45 15.75
CA GLY A 121 -6.79 0.81 16.25
C GLY A 121 -7.50 -0.04 15.20
N GLY A 122 -6.72 -0.68 14.32
CA GLY A 122 -7.20 -1.72 13.40
C GLY A 122 -8.10 -2.74 14.09
N ASP A 123 -7.83 -3.08 15.35
CA ASP A 123 -8.65 -3.99 16.16
C ASP A 123 -10.12 -3.56 16.24
N LYS A 124 -10.41 -2.26 16.42
CA LYS A 124 -11.79 -1.75 16.47
C LYS A 124 -12.49 -1.81 15.12
N ILE A 125 -11.72 -1.59 14.04
CA ILE A 125 -12.24 -1.70 12.67
C ILE A 125 -12.52 -3.18 12.37
N ILE A 126 -11.60 -4.09 12.69
CA ILE A 126 -11.77 -5.55 12.54
C ILE A 126 -13.00 -6.02 13.31
N GLU A 127 -13.17 -5.62 14.57
CA GLU A 127 -14.30 -6.00 15.40
C GLU A 127 -15.63 -5.53 14.79
N MET A 128 -15.70 -4.26 14.37
CA MET A 128 -16.86 -3.72 13.67
C MET A 128 -17.18 -4.49 12.38
N MET A 129 -16.16 -4.86 11.61
CA MET A 129 -16.34 -5.57 10.34
C MET A 129 -16.81 -7.02 10.54
N LYS A 130 -16.32 -7.69 11.59
CA LYS A 130 -16.82 -9.01 12.03
C LYS A 130 -18.28 -8.93 12.45
N GLN A 131 -18.67 -7.89 13.20
CA GLN A 131 -20.07 -7.66 13.60
C GLN A 131 -21.01 -7.41 12.41
N LEU A 132 -20.51 -6.84 11.32
CA LEU A 132 -21.26 -6.63 10.08
C LEU A 132 -21.36 -7.88 9.19
N GLY A 133 -20.86 -9.04 9.64
CA GLY A 133 -20.98 -10.32 8.94
C GLY A 133 -20.14 -10.42 7.66
N MET A 134 -19.08 -9.62 7.54
CA MET A 134 -18.17 -9.70 6.39
C MET A 134 -17.34 -10.99 6.43
N LYS A 135 -17.19 -11.63 5.27
CA LYS A 135 -16.40 -12.86 5.14
C LYS A 135 -14.91 -12.56 5.25
N GLU A 136 -14.15 -13.49 5.82
CA GLU A 136 -12.72 -13.34 6.08
C GLU A 136 -11.86 -13.23 4.81
N ASP A 137 -12.37 -13.72 3.68
CA ASP A 137 -11.70 -13.78 2.38
C ASP A 137 -12.11 -12.64 1.40
N GLY A 138 -13.11 -11.82 1.79
CA GLY A 138 -13.65 -10.77 0.93
C GLY A 138 -12.78 -9.51 0.93
N VAL A 139 -12.53 -8.95 -0.26
CA VAL A 139 -11.96 -7.59 -0.36
C VAL A 139 -13.00 -6.56 0.03
N ILE A 140 -12.60 -5.62 0.87
CA ILE A 140 -13.46 -4.55 1.35
C ILE A 140 -13.03 -3.25 0.67
N THR A 141 -13.92 -2.69 -0.14
CA THR A 141 -13.74 -1.38 -0.79
C THR A 141 -14.76 -0.38 -0.23
N HIS A 142 -14.61 -0.02 1.04
CA HIS A 142 -15.51 0.93 1.70
C HIS A 142 -14.82 2.27 1.98
N ARG A 143 -15.42 3.37 1.52
CA ARG A 143 -14.89 4.75 1.65
C ARG A 143 -14.49 5.12 3.08
N MET A 144 -15.20 4.60 4.08
CA MET A 144 -14.89 4.82 5.49
C MET A 144 -13.50 4.31 5.88
N ILE A 145 -13.09 3.14 5.36
CA ILE A 145 -11.80 2.54 5.71
C ILE A 145 -10.66 3.30 5.01
N SER A 146 -10.83 3.68 3.75
CA SER A 146 -9.91 4.59 3.06
C SER A 146 -9.68 5.89 3.84
N HIS A 147 -10.76 6.51 4.34
CA HIS A 147 -10.62 7.69 5.20
C HIS A 147 -9.89 7.38 6.52
N ALA A 148 -10.08 6.20 7.11
CA ALA A 148 -9.37 5.79 8.32
C ALA A 148 -7.86 5.64 8.08
N ILE A 149 -7.46 5.08 6.92
CA ILE A 149 -6.05 4.99 6.49
C ILE A 149 -5.46 6.39 6.37
N VAL A 150 -6.12 7.28 5.63
CA VAL A 150 -5.64 8.67 5.44
C VAL A 150 -5.48 9.37 6.79
N ASN A 151 -6.48 9.28 7.67
CA ASN A 151 -6.41 9.85 9.02
C ASN A 151 -5.26 9.28 9.86
N ALA A 152 -4.95 7.99 9.71
CA ALA A 152 -3.82 7.35 10.39
C ALA A 152 -2.49 7.91 9.89
N GLN A 153 -2.30 7.96 8.57
CA GLN A 153 -1.10 8.52 7.96
C GLN A 153 -0.93 10.03 8.28
N GLU A 154 -2.00 10.82 8.32
CA GLU A 154 -1.94 12.24 8.73
C GLU A 154 -1.52 12.40 10.21
N LYS A 155 -1.90 11.47 11.08
CA LYS A 155 -1.45 11.45 12.49
C LYS A 155 0.03 11.09 12.59
N ILE A 156 0.53 10.19 11.74
CA ILE A 156 1.95 9.88 11.62
C ILE A 156 2.72 11.12 11.20
N GLU A 157 2.31 11.74 10.09
CA GLU A 157 2.99 12.89 9.49
C GLU A 157 3.19 14.04 10.50
N LYS A 158 2.20 14.28 11.38
CA LYS A 158 2.31 15.30 12.45
C LYS A 158 3.35 14.99 13.52
N LYS A 159 3.74 13.73 13.70
CA LYS A 159 4.71 13.28 14.71
C LYS A 159 6.13 13.16 14.15
N VAL A 160 6.25 12.92 12.84
CA VAL A 160 7.53 12.68 12.18
C VAL A 160 8.23 14.02 11.91
N VAL A 161 9.29 14.31 12.65
CA VAL A 161 10.12 15.51 12.46
C VAL A 161 11.15 15.30 11.35
N ALA A 162 11.86 14.16 11.41
CA ALA A 162 12.82 13.74 10.41
C ALA A 162 12.72 12.23 10.25
N GLU A 163 12.59 11.78 9.02
CA GLU A 163 12.37 10.37 8.74
C GLU A 163 13.68 9.58 8.69
N THR A 164 13.70 8.44 9.38
CA THR A 164 14.72 7.41 9.30
C THR A 164 14.21 6.25 8.42
N PRO A 165 14.92 5.90 7.33
CA PRO A 165 14.57 4.75 6.49
C PRO A 165 14.53 3.41 7.25
N ALA A 166 13.74 2.48 6.75
CA ALA A 166 13.53 1.15 7.32
C ALA A 166 13.25 0.10 6.24
N ASN A 167 13.42 -1.18 6.60
CA ASN A 167 13.22 -2.32 5.71
C ASN A 167 11.79 -2.88 5.75
N SER A 168 10.98 -2.50 6.74
CA SER A 168 9.58 -2.91 6.89
C SER A 168 8.72 -1.77 7.43
N GLN A 169 7.41 -1.85 7.23
CA GLN A 169 6.46 -0.87 7.76
C GLN A 169 6.50 -0.83 9.30
N GLN A 170 6.67 -1.98 9.96
CA GLN A 170 6.79 -2.06 11.43
C GLN A 170 8.06 -1.37 11.93
N GLU A 171 9.21 -1.67 11.31
CA GLU A 171 10.49 -1.04 11.66
C GLU A 171 10.45 0.47 11.40
N TRP A 172 9.77 0.89 10.32
CA TRP A 172 9.58 2.30 10.03
C TRP A 172 8.82 2.98 11.17
N LEU A 173 7.70 2.41 11.61
CA LEU A 173 6.90 2.99 12.70
C LEU A 173 7.70 3.07 14.01
N GLN A 174 8.50 2.05 14.33
CA GLN A 174 9.34 2.03 15.55
C GLN A 174 10.44 3.10 15.56
N ARG A 175 10.97 3.47 14.40
CA ARG A 175 12.07 4.43 14.28
C ARG A 175 11.59 5.88 14.18
N ASN A 176 10.33 6.10 13.82
CA ASN A 176 9.82 7.42 13.41
C ASN A 176 8.67 7.96 14.29
N LEU A 177 8.16 7.17 15.24
CA LEU A 177 7.08 7.54 16.17
C LEU A 177 7.49 7.37 17.63
#